data_AF-A0A1G7MIX4-F1
#
_entry.id   AF-A0A1G7MIX4-F1
#
_cell.length_a   1.000
_cell.length_b   1.000
_cell.length_c   1.000
_cell.angle_alpha   90.00
_cell.angle_beta   90.00
_cell.angle_gamma   90.00
#
_symmetry.space_group_name_H-M   'P 1'
#
loop_
_entity.id
_entity.type
_entity.pdbx_description
1 polymer ?
#
loop_
_entity_poly.entity_id
_entity_poly.type
_entity_poly.pdbx_seq_one_letter_code
_entity_poly.pdbx_strand_id
1 'polypeptide(L)'
;MSWAVVARKDFRDARLSKALWAVTAAFVLLSAGLAVLYATVPELSQDIGELSTLGYLTLLLAVMTLFVSVAAIVIGAGAIAGERDRGSSKLLLGFPHSRADVVLGKLIGRTAVLAVAILVGLAVTLAVIVALFPTFSPVDYAIFAAVTLLFALVYVGIMVAVSATTGSGGRAMAFGVGVFILLEFLGDLLAPAVMFVVNGFSFGGLETVPGWYAFLNVVTPSAAYQNALGWFLGDGTAAALTLGGMLDGPVPFYLTGWASVAVLVLWLVVPLALGYRSFAAADL
;
A
#
# COMPACT_ATOMS: atom_id res chain seq x y z
N MET A 1 14.62 20.67 16.49
CA MET A 1 14.37 21.36 15.20
C MET A 1 13.45 20.47 14.35
N SER A 2 12.59 21.01 13.49
CA SER A 2 11.41 20.26 12.99
C SER A 2 11.72 19.31 11.82
N TRP A 3 11.23 18.07 11.94
CA TRP A 3 11.02 17.10 10.86
C TRP A 3 10.48 17.72 9.55
N ALA A 4 9.74 18.83 9.65
CA ALA A 4 9.18 19.58 8.53
C ALA A 4 10.23 20.13 7.55
N VAL A 5 11.44 20.48 8.02
CA VAL A 5 12.52 20.96 7.14
C VAL A 5 13.04 19.81 6.27
N VAL A 6 13.25 18.64 6.88
CA VAL A 6 13.68 17.42 6.17
C VAL A 6 12.62 17.02 5.15
N ALA A 7 11.35 16.97 5.55
CA ALA A 7 10.25 16.63 4.66
C ALA A 7 10.14 17.59 3.46
N ARG A 8 10.28 18.90 3.69
CA ARG A 8 10.21 19.92 2.62
C ARG A 8 11.36 19.79 1.63
N LYS A 9 12.57 19.49 2.12
CA LYS A 9 13.73 19.23 1.26
C LYS A 9 13.48 18.01 0.39
N ASP A 10 13.15 16.86 0.99
CA ASP A 10 12.92 15.61 0.24
C ASP A 10 11.82 15.76 -0.81
N PHE A 11 10.73 16.44 -0.47
CA PHE A 11 9.65 16.71 -1.42
C PHE A 11 10.13 17.59 -2.60
N ARG A 12 10.91 18.65 -2.31
CA ARG A 12 11.43 19.55 -3.35
C ARG A 12 12.41 18.83 -4.29
N ASP A 13 13.28 18.00 -3.74
CA ASP A 13 14.24 17.21 -4.50
C ASP A 13 13.51 16.17 -5.37
N ALA A 14 12.46 15.54 -4.83
CA ALA A 14 11.63 14.60 -5.56
C ALA A 14 10.80 15.24 -6.68
N ARG A 15 10.29 16.47 -6.51
CA ARG A 15 9.53 17.21 -7.54
C ARG A 15 10.30 17.37 -8.85
N LEU A 16 11.63 17.49 -8.76
CA LEU A 16 12.51 17.65 -9.92
C LEU A 16 13.03 16.32 -10.48
N SER A 17 12.70 15.19 -9.83
CA SER A 17 13.17 13.88 -10.24
C SER A 17 12.36 13.33 -11.42
N LYS A 18 13.07 12.85 -12.45
CA LYS A 18 12.46 12.11 -13.57
C LYS A 18 11.69 10.87 -13.10
N ALA A 19 12.11 10.25 -12.00
CA ALA A 19 11.45 9.08 -11.44
C ALA A 19 10.03 9.41 -10.93
N LEU A 20 9.83 10.56 -10.28
CA LEU A 20 8.50 10.99 -9.85
C LEU A 20 7.58 11.19 -11.06
N TRP A 21 8.05 11.93 -12.07
CA TRP A 21 7.26 12.14 -13.28
C TRP A 21 6.93 10.85 -14.02
N ALA A 22 7.87 9.89 -14.06
CA ALA A 22 7.62 8.58 -14.63
C ALA A 22 6.56 7.79 -13.84
N VAL A 23 6.64 7.78 -12.51
CA VAL A 23 5.65 7.10 -11.64
C VAL A 23 4.27 7.75 -11.77
N THR A 24 4.19 9.08 -11.74
CA THR A 24 2.92 9.81 -11.93
C THR A 24 2.34 9.56 -13.32
N ALA A 25 3.15 9.64 -14.38
CA ALA A 25 2.69 9.40 -15.75
C ALA A 25 2.22 7.95 -15.93
N ALA A 26 2.98 6.98 -15.40
CA ALA A 26 2.59 5.57 -15.42
C ALA A 26 1.25 5.37 -14.73
N PHE A 27 1.05 5.97 -13.55
CA PHE A 27 -0.20 5.86 -12.82
C PHE A 27 -1.38 6.54 -13.52
N VAL A 28 -1.19 7.75 -14.06
CA VAL A 28 -2.21 8.45 -14.84
C VAL A 28 -2.63 7.63 -16.04
N LEU A 29 -1.66 7.12 -16.82
CA LEU A 29 -1.94 6.30 -18.00
C LEU A 29 -2.68 5.03 -17.62
N LEU A 30 -2.27 4.38 -16.55
CA LEU A 30 -2.86 3.14 -16.09
C LEU A 30 -4.28 3.34 -15.52
N SER A 31 -4.48 4.32 -14.64
CA SER A 31 -5.79 4.57 -14.00
C SER A 31 -6.81 5.16 -14.99
N ALA A 32 -6.45 6.22 -15.71
CA ALA A 32 -7.34 6.84 -16.68
C ALA A 32 -7.54 5.94 -17.91
N GLY A 33 -6.49 5.25 -18.37
CA GLY A 33 -6.59 4.28 -19.46
C GLY A 33 -7.50 3.11 -19.10
N LEU A 34 -7.41 2.58 -17.87
CA LEU A 34 -8.33 1.57 -17.38
C LEU A 34 -9.77 2.09 -17.28
N ALA A 35 -9.98 3.35 -16.90
CA ALA A 35 -11.31 3.95 -16.86
C ALA A 35 -11.93 4.07 -18.25
N VAL A 36 -11.14 4.49 -19.26
CA VAL A 36 -11.59 4.50 -20.66
C VAL A 36 -11.90 3.08 -21.12
N LEU A 37 -11.01 2.13 -20.86
CA LEU A 37 -11.20 0.73 -21.25
C LEU A 37 -12.46 0.13 -20.62
N TYR A 38 -12.69 0.37 -19.33
CA TYR A 38 -13.89 -0.07 -18.61
C TYR A 38 -15.19 0.54 -19.19
N ALA A 39 -15.13 1.78 -19.68
CA ALA A 39 -16.27 2.44 -20.32
C ALA A 39 -16.53 2.00 -21.77
N THR A 40 -15.49 1.59 -22.51
CA THR A 40 -15.60 1.31 -23.96
C THR A 40 -15.57 -0.17 -24.32
N VAL A 41 -15.10 -1.04 -23.43
CA VAL A 41 -15.04 -2.50 -23.63
C VAL A 41 -16.14 -3.16 -22.80
N PRO A 42 -17.26 -3.55 -23.43
CA PRO A 42 -18.41 -4.11 -22.71
C PRO A 42 -18.05 -5.33 -21.86
N GLU A 43 -17.11 -6.17 -22.30
CA GLU A 43 -16.70 -7.37 -21.58
C GLU A 43 -16.15 -7.07 -20.17
N LEU A 44 -15.52 -5.90 -19.98
CA LEU A 44 -14.96 -5.51 -18.68
C LEU A 44 -16.02 -4.96 -17.72
N SER A 45 -17.08 -4.35 -18.24
CA SER A 45 -18.17 -3.82 -17.43
C SER A 45 -19.23 -4.88 -17.14
N GLN A 46 -19.52 -5.76 -18.11
CA GLN A 46 -20.56 -6.79 -18.03
C GLN A 46 -20.31 -7.82 -16.92
N ASP A 47 -19.05 -8.23 -16.68
CA ASP A 47 -18.72 -9.16 -15.59
C ASP A 47 -18.91 -8.56 -14.19
N ILE A 48 -18.88 -7.22 -14.09
CA ILE A 48 -19.05 -6.47 -12.83
C ILE A 48 -20.47 -5.91 -12.69
N GLY A 49 -21.25 -5.87 -13.79
CA GLY A 49 -22.63 -5.40 -13.86
C GLY A 49 -22.80 -4.16 -14.75
N GLU A 50 -23.30 -3.07 -14.16
CA GLU A 50 -23.49 -1.79 -14.85
C GLU A 50 -22.21 -0.94 -14.78
N LEU A 51 -21.97 -0.15 -15.83
CA LEU A 51 -20.90 0.85 -15.88
C LEU A 51 -21.07 1.85 -14.72
N SER A 52 -20.32 1.64 -13.64
CA SER A 52 -20.47 2.36 -12.38
C SER A 52 -19.12 2.75 -11.77
N THR A 53 -19.13 3.77 -10.92
CA THR A 53 -17.91 4.18 -10.19
C THR A 53 -17.42 3.05 -9.29
N LEU A 54 -18.31 2.37 -8.58
CA LEU A 54 -17.97 1.28 -7.67
C LEU A 54 -17.29 0.13 -8.43
N GLY A 55 -17.87 -0.33 -9.54
CA GLY A 55 -17.28 -1.42 -10.33
C GLY A 55 -15.89 -1.08 -10.88
N TYR A 56 -15.69 0.16 -11.32
CA TYR A 56 -14.37 0.64 -11.72
C TYR A 56 -13.36 0.67 -10.55
N LEU A 57 -13.76 1.13 -9.36
CA LEU A 57 -12.88 1.18 -8.20
C LEU A 57 -12.48 -0.23 -7.73
N THR A 58 -13.39 -1.20 -7.80
CA THR A 58 -13.09 -2.62 -7.54
C THR A 58 -12.08 -3.18 -8.55
N LEU A 59 -12.19 -2.83 -9.84
CA LEU A 59 -11.20 -3.21 -10.85
C LEU A 59 -9.84 -2.52 -10.62
N LEU A 60 -9.86 -1.24 -10.27
CA LEU A 60 -8.67 -0.45 -10.00
C LEU A 60 -7.92 -0.93 -8.75
N LEU A 61 -8.60 -1.57 -7.80
CA LEU A 61 -8.07 -2.02 -6.50
C LEU A 61 -6.82 -2.89 -6.64
N ALA A 62 -6.88 -3.93 -7.49
CA ALA A 62 -5.76 -4.85 -7.70
C ALA A 62 -4.54 -4.11 -8.27
N VAL A 63 -4.80 -3.22 -9.23
CA VAL A 63 -3.75 -2.45 -9.89
C VAL A 63 -3.13 -1.42 -8.95
N MET A 64 -3.95 -0.80 -8.11
CA MET A 64 -3.51 0.12 -7.06
C MET A 64 -2.66 -0.55 -5.99
N THR A 65 -3.04 -1.76 -5.59
CA THR A 65 -2.25 -2.57 -4.65
C THR A 65 -0.83 -2.75 -5.18
N LEU A 66 -0.69 -3.26 -6.41
CA LEU A 66 0.61 -3.47 -7.03
C LEU A 66 1.37 -2.16 -7.25
N PHE A 67 0.70 -1.14 -7.78
CA PHE A 67 1.31 0.15 -8.07
C PHE A 67 1.91 0.80 -6.82
N VAL A 68 1.13 0.89 -5.74
CA VAL A 68 1.59 1.52 -4.49
C VAL A 68 2.76 0.73 -3.90
N SER A 69 2.68 -0.59 -3.85
CA SER A 69 3.75 -1.43 -3.29
C SER A 69 5.06 -1.28 -4.08
N VAL A 70 5.01 -1.29 -5.41
CA VAL A 70 6.19 -1.10 -6.27
C VAL A 70 6.72 0.34 -6.20
N ALA A 71 5.84 1.33 -6.29
CA ALA A 71 6.23 2.75 -6.23
C ALA A 71 6.89 3.07 -4.87
N ALA A 72 6.37 2.53 -3.77
CA ALA A 72 6.95 2.69 -2.44
C ALA A 72 8.37 2.14 -2.35
N ILE A 73 8.69 1.00 -2.99
CA ILE A 73 10.07 0.47 -3.04
C ILE A 73 10.97 1.45 -3.78
N VAL A 74 10.57 1.89 -4.98
CA VAL A 74 11.37 2.77 -5.84
C VAL A 74 11.70 4.09 -5.14
N ILE A 75 10.74 4.68 -4.43
CA ILE A 75 10.94 5.97 -3.77
C ILE A 75 11.46 5.85 -2.33
N GLY A 76 11.17 4.75 -1.63
CA GLY A 76 11.32 4.62 -0.19
C GLY A 76 12.51 3.76 0.25
N ALA A 77 12.86 2.72 -0.50
CA ALA A 77 13.91 1.78 -0.08
C ALA A 77 15.30 2.47 0.01
N GLY A 78 15.56 3.46 -0.83
CA GLY A 78 16.79 4.26 -0.78
C GLY A 78 16.76 5.47 0.16
N ALA A 79 15.67 5.71 0.90
CA ALA A 79 15.43 7.00 1.58
C ALA A 79 16.47 7.36 2.65
N ILE A 80 17.01 6.37 3.37
CA ILE A 80 18.03 6.55 4.42
C ILE A 80 19.36 5.91 3.97
N ALA A 81 19.32 4.65 3.54
CA ALA A 81 20.51 3.90 3.16
C ALA A 81 21.25 4.52 1.96
N GLY A 82 20.52 5.09 1.00
CA GLY A 82 21.13 5.76 -0.16
C GLY A 82 21.89 7.05 0.19
N GLU A 83 21.47 7.74 1.26
CA GLU A 83 22.19 8.92 1.75
C GLU A 83 23.43 8.55 2.57
N ARG A 84 23.38 7.40 3.25
CA ARG A 84 24.54 6.82 3.94
C ARG A 84 25.65 6.44 2.98
N ASP A 85 25.31 5.72 1.90
CA ASP A 85 26.27 5.31 0.88
C ASP A 85 26.99 6.48 0.19
N ARG A 86 26.27 7.58 -0.03
CA ARG A 86 26.83 8.78 -0.68
C ARG A 86 27.66 9.66 0.26
N GLY A 87 27.86 9.25 1.52
CA GLY A 87 28.53 10.05 2.54
C GLY A 87 27.78 11.31 3.00
N SER A 88 26.57 11.55 2.45
CA SER A 88 25.71 12.70 2.79
C SER A 88 25.19 12.63 4.23
N SER A 89 25.08 11.44 4.81
CA SER A 89 24.73 11.25 6.21
C SER A 89 25.69 11.97 7.19
N LYS A 90 26.98 12.10 6.85
CA LYS A 90 27.95 12.86 7.66
C LYS A 90 27.74 14.38 7.58
N LEU A 91 27.22 14.88 6.46
CA LEU A 91 26.86 16.30 6.31
C LEU A 91 25.49 16.62 6.93
N LEU A 92 24.55 15.68 6.92
CA LEU A 92 23.23 15.80 7.55
C LEU A 92 23.28 15.72 9.08
N LEU A 93 24.20 14.94 9.65
CA LEU A 93 24.46 14.86 11.10
C LEU A 93 25.45 15.91 11.61
N GLY A 94 26.11 16.65 10.71
CA GLY A 94 26.87 17.86 11.06
C GLY A 94 25.98 19.02 11.53
N PHE A 95 24.65 18.89 11.37
CA PHE A 95 23.64 19.82 11.87
C PHE A 95 22.77 19.13 12.94
N PRO A 96 22.21 19.87 13.91
CA PRO A 96 21.56 19.34 15.12
C PRO A 96 20.16 18.76 14.84
N HIS A 97 20.08 17.72 14.02
CA HIS A 97 18.85 16.99 13.75
C HIS A 97 18.80 15.70 14.57
N SER A 98 17.70 15.47 15.29
CA SER A 98 17.52 14.20 15.98
C SER A 98 17.30 13.09 14.95
N ARG A 99 17.74 11.87 15.27
CA ARG A 99 17.52 10.69 14.42
C ARG A 99 16.03 10.45 14.15
N ALA A 100 15.15 10.85 15.08
CA ALA A 100 13.70 10.76 14.92
C ALA A 100 13.16 11.77 13.89
N ASP A 101 13.69 13.00 13.88
CA ASP A 101 13.31 14.02 12.90
C ASP A 101 13.66 13.59 11.46
N VAL A 102 14.77 12.86 11.30
CA VAL A 102 15.17 12.31 10.00
C VAL A 102 14.18 11.24 9.53
N VAL A 103 13.88 10.23 10.35
CA VAL A 103 12.96 9.14 9.97
C VAL A 103 11.56 9.68 9.66
N LEU A 104 11.01 10.54 10.52
CA LEU A 104 9.70 11.16 10.30
C LEU A 104 9.70 12.08 9.08
N GLY A 105 10.75 12.88 8.90
CA GLY A 105 10.89 13.76 7.74
C GLY A 105 10.95 12.97 6.43
N LYS A 106 11.68 11.86 6.39
CA LYS A 106 11.75 10.96 5.23
C LYS A 106 10.42 10.29 4.95
N LEU A 107 9.75 9.75 5.98
CA LEU A 107 8.43 9.16 5.86
C LEU A 107 7.45 10.15 5.22
N ILE A 108 7.29 11.33 5.84
CA ILE A 108 6.32 12.33 5.37
C ILE A 108 6.70 12.85 3.99
N GLY A 109 7.98 13.12 3.73
CA GLY A 109 8.46 13.57 2.42
C GLY A 109 8.15 12.57 1.31
N ARG A 110 8.46 11.28 1.52
CA ARG A 110 8.23 10.22 0.52
C ARG A 110 6.76 9.88 0.36
N THR A 111 5.99 9.86 1.44
CA THR A 111 4.53 9.70 1.37
C THR A 111 3.89 10.86 0.63
N ALA A 112 4.29 12.11 0.87
CA ALA A 112 3.76 13.26 0.15
C ALA A 112 4.04 13.19 -1.36
N VAL A 113 5.23 12.72 -1.75
CA VAL A 113 5.60 12.51 -3.16
C VAL A 113 4.68 11.47 -3.82
N LEU A 114 4.46 10.33 -3.18
CA LEU A 114 3.57 9.29 -3.70
C LEU A 114 2.10 9.71 -3.69
N ALA A 115 1.67 10.40 -2.63
CA ALA A 115 0.32 10.95 -2.49
C ALA A 115 0.00 11.92 -3.62
N VAL A 116 0.93 12.80 -4.01
CA VAL A 116 0.74 13.69 -5.15
C VAL A 116 0.57 12.90 -6.45
N ALA A 117 1.39 11.86 -6.68
CA ALA A 117 1.24 11.01 -7.87
C ALA A 117 -0.13 10.34 -7.92
N ILE A 118 -0.57 9.76 -6.79
CA ILE A 118 -1.89 9.12 -6.65
C ILE A 118 -3.01 10.14 -6.87
N LEU A 119 -2.97 11.29 -6.20
CA LEU A 119 -4.02 12.30 -6.30
C LEU A 119 -4.11 12.90 -7.71
N VAL A 120 -2.99 13.10 -8.41
CA VAL A 120 -2.99 13.55 -9.80
C VAL A 120 -3.60 12.49 -10.72
N GLY A 121 -3.21 11.22 -10.58
CA GLY A 121 -3.81 10.14 -11.37
C GLY A 121 -5.30 9.97 -11.12
N LEU A 122 -5.73 10.04 -9.86
CA LEU A 122 -7.15 10.02 -9.50
C LEU A 122 -7.87 11.28 -10.03
N ALA A 123 -7.29 12.47 -9.96
CA ALA A 123 -7.94 13.68 -10.51
C ALA A 123 -8.14 13.59 -12.03
N VAL A 124 -7.16 13.06 -12.78
CA VAL A 124 -7.30 12.85 -14.22
C VAL A 124 -8.34 11.76 -14.51
N THR A 125 -8.31 10.67 -13.76
CA THR A 125 -9.29 9.57 -13.86
C THR A 125 -10.70 10.06 -13.56
N LEU A 126 -10.88 10.93 -12.57
CA LEU A 126 -12.16 11.53 -12.23
C LEU A 126 -12.75 12.31 -13.41
N ALA A 127 -11.93 13.05 -14.16
CA ALA A 127 -12.39 13.74 -15.37
C ALA A 127 -12.89 12.74 -16.44
N VAL A 128 -12.26 11.58 -16.56
CA VAL A 128 -12.72 10.49 -17.45
C VAL A 128 -14.04 9.90 -16.96
N ILE A 129 -14.16 9.60 -15.66
CA ILE A 129 -15.38 9.04 -15.06
C ILE A 129 -16.55 10.00 -15.27
N VAL A 130 -16.40 11.29 -14.95
CA VAL A 130 -17.47 12.29 -15.13
C VAL A 130 -17.86 12.46 -16.59
N ALA A 131 -16.93 12.25 -17.53
CA ALA A 131 -17.21 12.37 -18.96
C ALA A 131 -17.88 11.13 -19.57
N LEU A 132 -17.56 9.93 -19.09
CA LEU A 132 -17.94 8.67 -19.74
C LEU A 132 -18.93 7.81 -18.96
N PHE A 133 -19.03 7.96 -17.63
CA PHE A 133 -19.81 7.07 -16.80
C PHE A 133 -21.20 7.67 -16.56
N PRO A 134 -22.26 6.84 -16.54
CA PRO A 134 -23.63 7.32 -16.30
C PRO A 134 -23.83 7.76 -14.84
N THR A 135 -23.08 7.18 -13.91
CA THR A 135 -23.20 7.45 -12.47
C THR A 135 -21.83 7.74 -11.85
N PHE A 136 -21.80 8.77 -11.00
CA PHE A 136 -20.63 9.15 -10.22
C PHE A 136 -20.95 9.18 -8.72
N SER A 137 -20.17 8.45 -7.93
CA SER A 137 -20.25 8.49 -6.47
C SER A 137 -19.04 9.22 -5.88
N PRO A 138 -19.17 10.50 -5.46
CA PRO A 138 -18.06 11.23 -4.86
C PRO A 138 -17.63 10.65 -3.52
N VAL A 139 -18.55 10.01 -2.80
CA VAL A 139 -18.27 9.39 -1.50
C VAL A 139 -17.36 8.17 -1.68
N ASP A 140 -17.70 7.27 -2.60
CA ASP A 140 -16.90 6.07 -2.88
C ASP A 140 -15.50 6.45 -3.38
N TYR A 141 -15.44 7.46 -4.25
CA TYR A 141 -14.18 7.98 -4.77
C TYR A 141 -13.30 8.59 -3.66
N ALA A 142 -13.91 9.32 -2.71
CA ALA A 142 -13.20 9.91 -1.58
C ALA A 142 -12.73 8.85 -0.57
N ILE A 143 -13.56 7.83 -0.28
CA ILE A 143 -13.18 6.68 0.55
C ILE A 143 -11.99 5.95 -0.08
N PHE A 144 -12.08 5.65 -1.38
CA PHE A 144 -11.01 4.99 -2.12
C PHE A 144 -9.70 5.76 -2.03
N ALA A 145 -9.74 7.07 -2.31
CA ALA A 145 -8.57 7.93 -2.21
C ALA A 145 -7.99 7.94 -0.78
N ALA A 146 -8.83 8.11 0.26
CA ALA A 146 -8.38 8.19 1.64
C ALA A 146 -7.69 6.89 2.11
N VAL A 147 -8.30 5.74 1.84
CA VAL A 147 -7.76 4.43 2.24
C VAL A 147 -6.52 4.08 1.41
N THR A 148 -6.47 4.45 0.13
CA THR A 148 -5.25 4.30 -0.70
C THR A 148 -4.10 5.15 -0.17
N LEU A 149 -4.36 6.39 0.26
CA LEU A 149 -3.33 7.26 0.84
C LEU A 149 -2.81 6.71 2.16
N LEU A 150 -3.66 6.11 2.99
CA LEU A 150 -3.24 5.37 4.19
C LEU A 150 -2.35 4.18 3.80
N PHE A 151 -2.75 3.39 2.81
CA PHE A 151 -1.96 2.26 2.32
C PHE A 151 -0.58 2.70 1.80
N ALA A 152 -0.52 3.80 1.04
CA ALA A 152 0.72 4.40 0.58
C ALA A 152 1.62 4.87 1.73
N LEU A 153 1.04 5.45 2.79
CA LEU A 153 1.78 5.80 4.01
C LEU A 153 2.38 4.56 4.68
N VAL A 154 1.60 3.49 4.82
CA VAL A 154 2.03 2.21 5.42
C VAL A 154 3.19 1.62 4.64
N TYR A 155 3.04 1.47 3.32
CA TYR A 155 4.07 0.87 2.48
C TYR A 155 5.35 1.69 2.43
N VAL A 156 5.25 3.02 2.33
CA VAL A 156 6.42 3.89 2.46
C VAL A 156 7.06 3.75 3.85
N GLY A 157 6.26 3.61 4.91
CA GLY A 157 6.75 3.35 6.26
C GLY A 157 7.56 2.07 6.37
N ILE A 158 7.07 0.98 5.79
CA ILE A 158 7.80 -0.30 5.71
C ILE A 158 9.12 -0.11 4.95
N MET A 159 9.11 0.58 3.81
CA MET A 159 10.33 0.80 3.02
C MET A 159 11.34 1.70 3.70
N VAL A 160 10.89 2.73 4.43
CA VAL A 160 11.75 3.58 5.25
C VAL A 160 12.34 2.78 6.41
N ALA A 161 11.58 1.88 7.04
CA ALA A 161 12.08 1.00 8.08
C ALA A 161 13.16 0.05 7.55
N VAL A 162 12.95 -0.57 6.38
CA VAL A 162 13.97 -1.38 5.70
C VAL A 162 15.21 -0.54 5.38
N SER A 163 15.02 0.67 4.86
CA SER A 163 16.14 1.58 4.58
C SER A 163 16.93 1.93 5.84
N ALA A 164 16.25 2.11 6.97
CA ALA A 164 16.85 2.48 8.25
C ALA A 164 17.76 1.36 8.84
N THR A 165 17.38 0.10 8.64
CA THR A 165 18.13 -1.08 9.11
C THR A 165 19.29 -1.45 8.19
N THR A 166 19.28 -0.99 6.93
CA THR A 166 20.33 -1.28 5.95
C THR A 166 21.42 -0.21 5.91
N GLY A 167 22.66 -0.66 5.78
CA GLY A 167 23.83 0.21 5.65
C GLY A 167 24.06 0.75 4.24
N SER A 168 23.55 0.07 3.20
CA SER A 168 23.73 0.46 1.80
C SER A 168 22.44 0.45 0.98
N GLY A 169 22.31 1.42 0.06
CA GLY A 169 21.16 1.61 -0.81
C GLY A 169 20.89 0.43 -1.73
N GLY A 170 21.94 -0.24 -2.24
CA GLY A 170 21.78 -1.46 -3.02
C GLY A 170 21.15 -2.61 -2.21
N ARG A 171 21.59 -2.80 -0.96
CA ARG A 171 20.99 -3.78 -0.04
C ARG A 171 19.58 -3.40 0.36
N ALA A 172 19.32 -2.11 0.56
CA ALA A 172 18.01 -1.59 0.90
C ALA A 172 16.99 -1.88 -0.21
N MET A 173 17.37 -1.68 -1.48
CA MET A 173 16.53 -2.05 -2.63
C MET A 173 16.26 -3.55 -2.67
N ALA A 174 17.30 -4.38 -2.51
CA ALA A 174 17.15 -5.84 -2.51
C ALA A 174 16.22 -6.34 -1.39
N PHE A 175 16.37 -5.79 -0.17
CA PHE A 175 15.47 -6.11 0.94
C PHE A 175 14.07 -5.55 0.75
N GLY A 176 13.91 -4.36 0.14
CA GLY A 176 12.60 -3.82 -0.21
C GLY A 176 11.84 -4.74 -1.17
N VAL A 177 12.53 -5.25 -2.20
CA VAL A 177 11.97 -6.27 -3.12
C VAL A 177 11.68 -7.57 -2.39
N GLY A 178 12.56 -8.02 -1.50
CA GLY A 178 12.33 -9.22 -0.69
C GLY A 178 11.09 -9.10 0.20
N VAL A 179 10.92 -7.95 0.88
CA VAL A 179 9.73 -7.65 1.69
C VAL A 179 8.47 -7.62 0.84
N PHE A 180 8.54 -7.02 -0.35
CA PHE A 180 7.43 -7.05 -1.30
C PHE A 180 7.03 -8.48 -1.69
N ILE A 181 7.99 -9.32 -2.07
CA ILE A 181 7.71 -10.73 -2.39
C ILE A 181 7.12 -11.47 -1.18
N LEU A 182 7.68 -11.23 0.01
CA LEU A 182 7.22 -11.86 1.24
C LEU A 182 5.78 -11.48 1.60
N LEU A 183 5.43 -10.19 1.49
CA LEU A 183 4.13 -9.69 1.91
C LEU A 183 3.05 -9.86 0.84
N GLU A 184 3.39 -9.62 -0.43
CA GLU A 184 2.41 -9.61 -1.54
C GLU A 184 2.24 -10.97 -2.21
N PHE A 185 3.30 -11.77 -2.31
CA PHE A 185 3.20 -13.09 -2.94
C PHE A 185 3.10 -14.18 -1.88
N LEU A 186 4.08 -14.29 -0.98
CA LEU A 186 4.10 -15.36 0.00
C LEU A 186 3.03 -15.18 1.10
N GLY A 187 2.64 -13.94 1.38
CA GLY A 187 1.58 -13.61 2.32
C GLY A 187 0.24 -14.22 1.91
N ASP A 188 -0.13 -14.07 0.64
CA ASP A 188 -1.37 -14.62 0.08
C ASP A 188 -1.34 -16.16 0.02
N LEU A 189 -0.16 -16.76 -0.12
CA LEU A 189 0.01 -18.21 -0.06
C LEU A 189 0.01 -18.77 1.36
N LEU A 190 0.16 -17.94 2.39
CA LEU A 190 0.35 -18.41 3.77
C LEU A 190 -0.88 -19.15 4.29
N ALA A 191 -2.08 -18.58 4.13
CA ALA A 191 -3.33 -19.20 4.57
C ALA A 191 -3.59 -20.56 3.90
N PRO A 192 -3.58 -20.68 2.55
CA PRO A 192 -3.77 -21.98 1.88
C PRO A 192 -2.65 -22.97 2.18
N ALA A 193 -1.39 -22.52 2.32
CA ALA A 193 -0.28 -23.40 2.67
C ALA A 193 -0.44 -24.01 4.07
N VAL A 194 -0.83 -23.22 5.07
CA VAL A 194 -1.09 -23.73 6.42
C VAL A 194 -2.29 -24.68 6.42
N MET A 195 -3.36 -24.34 5.69
CA MET A 195 -4.53 -25.22 5.52
C MET A 195 -4.15 -26.57 4.91
N PHE A 196 -3.34 -26.56 3.86
CA PHE A 196 -2.83 -27.77 3.21
C PHE A 196 -2.07 -28.68 4.18
N VAL A 197 -1.21 -28.11 5.03
CA VAL A 197 -0.45 -28.88 6.03
C VAL A 197 -1.37 -29.42 7.13
N VAL A 198 -2.30 -28.60 7.65
CA VAL A 198 -3.25 -29.01 8.69
C VAL A 198 -4.17 -30.14 8.20
N ASN A 199 -4.53 -30.14 6.92
CA ASN A 199 -5.31 -31.21 6.28
C ASN A 199 -4.46 -32.39 5.80
N GLY A 200 -3.23 -32.55 6.29
CA GLY A 200 -2.38 -33.71 5.98
C GLY A 200 -1.86 -33.72 4.53
N PHE A 201 -1.47 -32.56 4.00
CA PHE A 201 -1.00 -32.38 2.62
C PHE A 201 -2.06 -32.69 1.57
N SER A 202 -3.30 -32.27 1.85
CA SER A 202 -4.43 -32.41 0.93
C SER A 202 -5.12 -31.07 0.68
N PHE A 203 -5.55 -30.86 -0.57
CA PHE A 203 -6.37 -29.72 -0.95
C PHE A 203 -7.84 -30.07 -0.67
N GLY A 204 -8.27 -29.82 0.57
CA GLY A 204 -9.64 -30.05 1.04
C GLY A 204 -9.99 -29.09 2.18
N GLY A 205 -11.21 -29.13 2.70
CA GLY A 205 -11.63 -28.35 3.88
C GLY A 205 -11.92 -26.86 3.62
N LEU A 206 -12.14 -26.45 2.37
CA LEU A 206 -12.52 -25.07 2.02
C LEU A 206 -14.04 -24.83 2.09
N GLU A 207 -14.83 -25.88 2.30
CA GLU A 207 -16.28 -25.77 2.54
C GLU A 207 -16.58 -25.15 3.91
N THR A 208 -15.71 -25.41 4.89
CA THR A 208 -15.78 -24.84 6.23
C THR A 208 -14.37 -24.49 6.69
N VAL A 209 -14.02 -23.21 6.64
CA VAL A 209 -12.70 -22.68 7.00
C VAL A 209 -12.66 -22.24 8.46
N PRO A 210 -11.60 -22.58 9.21
CA PRO A 210 -11.41 -22.08 10.56
C PRO A 210 -11.18 -20.56 10.60
N GLY A 211 -11.47 -19.93 11.74
CA GLY A 211 -11.23 -18.49 11.92
C GLY A 211 -9.79 -18.05 11.64
N TRP A 212 -8.79 -18.85 12.04
CA TRP A 212 -7.38 -18.52 11.79
C TRP A 212 -7.06 -18.41 10.30
N TYR A 213 -7.73 -19.18 9.44
CA TYR A 213 -7.54 -19.12 7.99
C TYR A 213 -7.99 -17.75 7.46
N ALA A 214 -9.18 -17.31 7.89
CA ALA A 214 -9.69 -15.99 7.52
C ALA A 214 -8.83 -14.85 8.10
N PHE A 215 -8.25 -15.02 9.28
CA PHE A 215 -7.32 -14.03 9.85
C PHE A 215 -6.05 -13.86 9.00
N LEU A 216 -5.44 -14.97 8.55
CA LEU A 216 -4.25 -14.92 7.70
C LEU A 216 -4.54 -14.26 6.34
N ASN A 217 -5.78 -14.32 5.84
CA ASN A 217 -6.22 -13.64 4.62
C ASN A 217 -6.48 -12.14 4.79
N VAL A 218 -6.32 -11.55 5.98
CA VAL A 218 -6.50 -10.09 6.19
C VAL A 218 -5.33 -9.42 6.93
N VAL A 219 -4.27 -10.19 7.24
CA VAL A 219 -3.17 -9.71 8.08
C VAL A 219 -2.08 -8.99 7.28
N THR A 220 -1.92 -9.28 6.00
CA THR A 220 -0.95 -8.59 5.14
C THR A 220 -1.41 -7.16 4.87
N PRO A 221 -0.49 -6.19 4.62
CA PRO A 221 -0.89 -4.82 4.36
C PRO A 221 -1.84 -4.68 3.16
N SER A 222 -1.58 -5.43 2.09
CA SER A 222 -2.42 -5.43 0.89
C SER A 222 -3.78 -6.04 1.14
N ALA A 223 -3.86 -7.19 1.82
CA ALA A 223 -5.14 -7.81 2.14
C ALA A 223 -5.96 -6.96 3.11
N ALA A 224 -5.32 -6.31 4.09
CA ALA A 224 -5.98 -5.36 4.97
C ALA A 224 -6.51 -4.14 4.19
N TYR A 225 -5.74 -3.61 3.24
CA TYR A 225 -6.16 -2.53 2.35
C TYR A 225 -7.38 -2.93 1.49
N GLN A 226 -7.33 -4.10 0.86
CA GLN A 226 -8.41 -4.63 0.04
C GLN A 226 -9.67 -4.89 0.88
N ASN A 227 -9.54 -5.53 2.05
CA ASN A 227 -10.68 -5.78 2.94
C ASN A 227 -11.30 -4.48 3.48
N ALA A 228 -10.47 -3.48 3.82
CA ALA A 228 -10.97 -2.18 4.25
C ALA A 228 -11.81 -1.51 3.15
N LEU A 229 -11.32 -1.51 1.91
CA LEU A 229 -12.07 -0.95 0.79
C LEU A 229 -13.33 -1.76 0.48
N GLY A 230 -13.26 -3.08 0.44
CA GLY A 230 -14.44 -3.90 0.21
C GLY A 230 -15.51 -3.69 1.28
N TRP A 231 -15.11 -3.45 2.52
CA TRP A 231 -16.03 -3.11 3.62
C TRP A 231 -16.64 -1.72 3.50
N PHE A 232 -15.83 -0.68 3.26
CA PHE A 232 -16.32 0.71 3.25
C PHE A 232 -17.05 1.09 1.96
N LEU A 233 -16.68 0.50 0.83
CA LEU A 233 -17.36 0.68 -0.45
C LEU A 233 -18.60 -0.22 -0.57
N GLY A 234 -18.67 -1.31 0.21
CA GLY A 234 -19.77 -2.25 0.14
C GLY A 234 -19.86 -2.96 -1.21
N ASP A 235 -18.73 -3.15 -1.88
CA ASP A 235 -18.64 -3.71 -3.24
C ASP A 235 -18.76 -5.24 -3.31
N GLY A 236 -19.03 -5.87 -2.17
CA GLY A 236 -19.16 -7.32 -2.03
C GLY A 236 -17.83 -8.07 -1.90
N THR A 237 -16.68 -7.38 -1.90
CA THR A 237 -15.36 -8.02 -1.79
C THR A 237 -14.83 -8.11 -0.36
N ALA A 238 -15.54 -7.53 0.61
CA ALA A 238 -15.18 -7.64 2.03
C ALA A 238 -15.02 -9.10 2.47
N ALA A 239 -13.95 -9.42 3.18
CA ALA A 239 -13.64 -10.76 3.70
C ALA A 239 -14.77 -11.31 4.58
N ALA A 240 -15.46 -10.44 5.32
CA ALA A 240 -16.65 -10.81 6.08
C ALA A 240 -17.78 -11.38 5.22
N LEU A 241 -17.90 -10.95 3.96
CA LEU A 241 -18.89 -11.45 3.01
C LEU A 241 -18.35 -12.66 2.24
N THR A 242 -17.13 -12.57 1.71
CA THR A 242 -16.55 -13.61 0.84
C THR A 242 -16.20 -14.89 1.60
N LEU A 243 -15.75 -14.77 2.86
CA LEU A 243 -15.45 -15.91 3.73
C LEU A 243 -16.56 -16.21 4.74
N GLY A 244 -17.50 -15.28 4.95
CA GLY A 244 -18.53 -15.38 5.99
C GLY A 244 -19.33 -16.69 5.96
N GLY A 245 -19.75 -17.11 4.77
CA GLY A 245 -20.51 -18.35 4.57
C GLY A 245 -19.68 -19.63 4.72
N MET A 246 -18.35 -19.52 4.72
CA MET A 246 -17.43 -20.63 4.91
C MET A 246 -16.96 -20.75 6.36
N LEU A 247 -17.24 -19.79 7.25
CA LEU A 247 -16.68 -19.82 8.61
C LEU A 247 -17.40 -20.82 9.51
N ASP A 248 -16.60 -21.54 10.31
CA ASP A 248 -17.10 -22.35 11.43
C ASP A 248 -17.46 -21.44 12.63
N GLY A 249 -18.56 -20.69 12.51
CA GLY A 249 -19.07 -19.82 13.55
C GLY A 249 -19.43 -18.41 13.07
N PRO A 250 -19.71 -17.48 14.01
CA PRO A 250 -20.06 -16.10 13.66
C PRO A 250 -18.88 -15.37 13.03
N VAL A 251 -19.17 -14.40 12.14
CA VAL A 251 -18.16 -13.55 11.50
C VAL A 251 -17.31 -12.84 12.57
N PRO A 252 -15.99 -13.13 12.64
CA PRO A 252 -15.12 -12.55 13.64
C PRO A 252 -14.87 -11.05 13.43
N PHE A 253 -14.64 -10.32 14.53
CA PHE A 253 -14.44 -8.87 14.48
C PHE A 253 -13.25 -8.42 13.62
N TYR A 254 -12.22 -9.26 13.46
CA TYR A 254 -11.02 -8.92 12.69
C TYR A 254 -11.26 -8.90 11.16
N LEU A 255 -12.42 -9.36 10.69
CA LEU A 255 -12.82 -9.25 9.28
C LEU A 255 -13.51 -7.91 8.96
N THR A 256 -13.74 -7.05 9.95
CA THR A 256 -14.33 -5.72 9.73
C THR A 256 -13.34 -4.75 9.09
N GLY A 257 -13.84 -3.78 8.33
CA GLY A 257 -12.99 -2.76 7.69
C GLY A 257 -12.17 -1.94 8.70
N TRP A 258 -12.74 -1.63 9.87
CA TRP A 258 -12.03 -0.92 10.94
C TRP A 258 -10.90 -1.75 11.55
N ALA A 259 -11.08 -3.07 11.70
CA ALA A 259 -10.00 -3.94 12.14
C ALA A 259 -8.86 -3.97 11.10
N SER A 260 -9.18 -3.97 9.81
CA SER A 260 -8.18 -3.85 8.75
C SER A 260 -7.44 -2.50 8.75
N VAL A 261 -8.13 -1.40 9.04
CA VAL A 261 -7.47 -0.10 9.28
C VAL A 261 -6.51 -0.18 10.47
N ALA A 262 -6.90 -0.86 11.56
CA ALA A 262 -6.00 -1.09 12.69
C ALA A 262 -4.78 -1.93 12.31
N VAL A 263 -4.95 -2.98 11.49
CA VAL A 263 -3.85 -3.79 10.94
C VAL A 263 -2.89 -2.93 10.12
N LEU A 264 -3.40 -2.06 9.25
CA LEU A 264 -2.60 -1.10 8.49
C LEU A 264 -1.80 -0.16 9.41
N VAL A 265 -2.43 0.38 10.46
CA VAL A 265 -1.73 1.23 11.44
C VAL A 265 -0.64 0.46 12.18
N LEU A 266 -0.88 -0.81 12.53
CA LEU A 266 0.14 -1.66 13.14
C LEU A 266 1.33 -1.89 12.20
N TRP A 267 1.07 -2.11 10.91
CA TRP A 267 2.11 -2.23 9.87
C TRP A 267 2.86 -0.93 9.58
N LEU A 268 2.29 0.23 9.93
CA LEU A 268 3.04 1.48 9.93
C LEU A 268 3.95 1.57 11.16
N VAL A 269 3.37 1.39 12.35
CA VAL A 269 4.03 1.68 13.63
C VAL A 269 5.12 0.65 13.95
N VAL A 270 4.85 -0.65 13.80
CA VAL A 270 5.77 -1.71 14.22
C VAL A 270 7.07 -1.69 13.40
N PRO A 271 7.06 -1.73 12.06
CA PRO A 271 8.29 -1.68 11.27
C PRO A 271 9.04 -0.36 11.48
N LEU A 272 8.36 0.78 11.53
CA LEU A 272 9.03 2.06 11.77
C LEU A 272 9.69 2.12 13.14
N ALA A 273 9.05 1.62 14.20
CA ALA A 273 9.64 1.55 15.53
C ALA A 273 10.88 0.66 15.54
N LEU A 274 10.83 -0.52 14.90
CA LEU A 274 11.98 -1.42 14.77
C LEU A 274 13.11 -0.80 13.95
N GLY A 275 12.78 -0.17 12.82
CA GLY A 275 13.74 0.52 11.95
C GLY A 275 14.40 1.71 12.65
N TYR A 276 13.62 2.49 13.41
CA TYR A 276 14.13 3.59 14.23
C TYR A 276 15.08 3.08 15.32
N ARG A 277 14.73 2.01 16.04
CA ARG A 277 15.60 1.45 17.09
C ARG A 277 16.93 0.97 16.51
N SER A 278 16.89 0.28 15.37
CA SER A 278 18.12 -0.13 14.67
C SER A 278 18.92 1.08 14.19
N PHE A 279 18.26 2.10 13.66
CA PHE A 279 18.90 3.33 13.21
C PHE A 279 19.52 4.12 14.37
N ALA A 280 18.90 4.11 15.54
CA ALA A 280 19.39 4.79 16.75
C ALA A 280 20.59 4.08 17.37
N ALA A 281 20.64 2.75 17.30
CA ALA A 281 21.73 1.94 17.85
C ALA A 281 22.96 1.83 16.93
N ALA A 282 22.85 2.20 15.65
CA ALA A 282 23.98 2.14 14.71
C ALA A 282 25.00 3.25 15.02
N ASP A 283 26.26 2.86 15.27
CA ASP A 283 27.40 3.77 15.25
C ASP A 283 27.68 4.20 13.81
N LEU A 284 27.81 5.51 13.58
CA LEU A 284 27.99 6.15 12.27
C LEU A 284 29.32 6.89 12.19
#